data_AF-A0A0R3U2Z6-F1
#
_entry.id   AF-A0A0R3U2Z6-F1
#
_cell.length_a   1.000
_cell.length_b   1.000
_cell.length_c   1.000
_cell.angle_alpha   90.00
_cell.angle_beta   90.00
_cell.angle_gamma   90.00
#
_symmetry.space_group_name_H-M   'P 1'
#
loop_
_entity.id
_entity.type
_entity.pdbx_description
1 polymer ?
#
loop_
_entity_poly.entity_id
_entity_poly.type
_entity_poly.pdbx_seq_one_letter_code
_entity_poly.pdbx_strand_id
1 'polypeptide(L)' 'MQIFEIEMMQKVFSNMTKSCLQKCIPPRYQDGELSKGESVCLDRCAAKFMEAYMHATKTLGAIANPGLQPQ' A
#
# COMPACT_ATOMS: atom_id res chain seq x y z
N MET A 1 9.37 19.06 -12.09
CA MET A 1 8.32 18.14 -12.55
C MET A 1 8.49 16.74 -11.94
N GLN A 2 9.66 16.09 -12.07
CA GLN A 2 9.93 14.77 -11.46
C GLN A 2 9.81 14.71 -9.92
N ILE A 3 10.06 15.82 -9.22
CA ILE A 3 9.95 15.89 -7.75
C ILE A 3 8.55 15.50 -7.26
N PHE A 4 7.50 15.94 -7.96
CA PHE A 4 6.12 15.66 -7.55
C PHE A 4 5.75 14.17 -7.69
N GLU A 5 6.22 13.52 -8.75
CA GLU A 5 6.03 12.07 -8.95
C GLU A 5 6.72 11.28 -7.84
N ILE A 6 7.93 11.69 -7.46
CA ILE A 6 8.70 11.08 -6.37
C ILE A 6 7.97 11.28 -5.03
N GLU A 7 7.48 12.49 -4.73
CA GLU A 7 6.73 12.78 -3.50
C GLU A 7 5.46 11.93 -3.38
N MET A 8 4.74 11.74 -4.51
CA MET A 8 3.57 10.87 -4.55
C MET A 8 3.94 9.41 -4.28
N MET A 9 4.99 8.89 -4.91
CA MET A 9 5.48 7.52 -4.67
C MET A 9 5.93 7.32 -3.22
N GLN A 10 6.61 8.30 -2.64
CA GLN A 10 7.01 8.28 -1.23
C GLN A 10 5.79 8.17 -0.30
N LYS A 11 4.71 8.89 -0.60
CA LYS A 11 3.48 8.84 0.20
C LYS A 11 2.84 7.44 0.16
N VAL A 12 2.78 6.84 -1.03
CA VAL A 12 2.27 5.47 -1.20
C VAL A 12 3.13 4.48 -0.41
N PHE A 13 4.45 4.57 -0.54
CA PHE A 13 5.39 3.70 0.18
C PHE A 13 5.28 3.83 1.70
N SER A 14 5.18 5.05 2.22
CA SER A 14 5.03 5.31 3.66
C SER A 14 3.72 4.74 4.20
N ASN A 15 2.61 4.94 3.50
CA ASN A 15 1.30 4.41 3.89
C ASN A 15 1.27 2.87 3.82
N MET A 16 1.86 2.28 2.78
CA MET A 16 1.99 0.83 2.62
C MET A 16 2.77 0.23 3.78
N THR A 17 3.97 0.77 4.04
CA THR A 17 4.84 0.32 5.13
C THR A 17 4.13 0.38 6.47
N LYS A 18 3.48 1.50 6.79
CA LYS A 18 2.70 1.64 8.04
C LYS A 18 1.58 0.60 8.13
N SER A 19 0.83 0.38 7.05
CA SER A 19 -0.27 -0.58 7.04
C SER A 19 0.22 -2.02 7.21
N CYS A 20 1.27 -2.40 6.50
CA CYS A 20 1.78 -3.76 6.54
C CYS A 20 2.51 -4.08 7.85
N LEU A 21 3.24 -3.12 8.43
CA LEU A 21 3.80 -3.28 9.78
C LEU A 21 2.68 -3.54 10.79
N GLN A 22 1.61 -2.73 10.78
CA GLN A 22 0.49 -2.91 11.71
C GLN A 22 -0.24 -4.25 11.52
N LYS A 23 -0.31 -4.78 10.29
CA LYS A 23 -1.04 -6.02 9.98
C LYS A 23 -0.22 -7.28 10.20
N CYS A 24 1.08 -7.22 9.94
CA CYS A 24 1.92 -8.42 9.86
C CYS A 24 2.90 -8.54 11.02
N ILE A 25 3.28 -7.45 11.68
CA ILE A 25 4.26 -7.46 12.77
C ILE A 25 3.52 -7.27 14.11
N PRO A 26 3.51 -8.28 14.99
CA PRO A 26 2.86 -8.17 16.29
C PRO A 26 3.62 -7.16 17.18
N PRO A 27 2.93 -6.48 18.11
CA PRO A 27 3.56 -5.49 18.99
C PRO A 27 4.55 -6.12 19.99
N ARG A 28 4.49 -7.44 20.19
CA ARG A 28 5.42 -8.19 21.02
C ARG A 28 6.43 -8.92 20.15
N TYR A 29 7.63 -8.37 20.07
CA TYR A 29 8.77 -8.98 19.41
C TYR A 29 9.33 -10.14 20.24
N GLN A 30 9.52 -11.29 19.61
CA GLN A 30 10.17 -12.45 20.23
C GLN A 30 11.68 -12.43 19.98
N ASP A 31 12.08 -11.99 18.80
CA ASP A 31 13.47 -11.81 18.35
C ASP A 31 13.55 -10.61 17.38
N GLY A 32 14.74 -10.36 16.82
CA GLY A 32 15.00 -9.26 15.90
C GLY A 32 14.93 -9.63 14.41
N GLU A 33 14.59 -10.88 14.10
CA GLU A 33 14.47 -11.36 12.72
C GLU A 33 13.00 -11.47 12.32
N LEU A 34 12.73 -11.50 11.02
CA LEU A 34 11.39 -11.81 10.54
C LEU A 34 11.22 -13.32 10.50
N SER A 35 10.19 -13.81 11.19
CA SER A 35 9.75 -15.18 11.01
C SER A 35 9.28 -15.39 9.57
N LYS A 36 9.32 -16.65 9.11
CA LYS A 36 8.78 -17.02 7.79
C LYS A 36 7.33 -16.55 7.59
N GLY A 37 6.54 -16.57 8.67
CA GLY A 37 5.15 -16.10 8.65
C GLY A 37 5.03 -14.59 8.42
N GLU A 38 5.85 -13.81 9.11
CA GLU A 38 5.89 -12.35 8.95
C GLU A 38 6.36 -11.96 7.56
N SER A 39 7.42 -12.59 7.04
CA SER A 39 7.93 -12.35 5.68
C SER A 39 6.85 -12.62 4.62
N VAL A 40 6.20 -13.78 4.66
CA VAL A 40 5.11 -14.12 3.72
C VAL A 40 3.90 -13.20 3.89
N CYS A 41 3.61 -12.76 5.12
CA CYS A 41 2.54 -11.80 5.36
C CYS A 41 2.85 -10.44 4.72
N LEU A 42 4.07 -9.93 4.89
CA LEU A 42 4.52 -8.66 4.31
C LEU A 42 4.40 -8.66 2.78
N ASP A 43 4.84 -9.73 2.11
CA ASP A 43 4.72 -9.88 0.65
C ASP A 43 3.25 -9.83 0.20
N ARG A 44 2.39 -10.62 0.86
CA ARG A 44 0.95 -10.64 0.58
C ARG A 44 0.28 -9.30 0.88
N CYS A 45 0.73 -8.62 1.93
CA CYS A 45 0.20 -7.32 2.32
C CYS A 45 0.54 -6.25 1.28
N ALA A 46 1.79 -6.20 0.81
CA ALA A 46 2.22 -5.25 -0.22
C ALA A 46 1.42 -5.43 -1.51
N ALA A 47 1.24 -6.68 -1.97
CA ALA A 47 0.42 -6.99 -3.15
C ALA A 47 -1.02 -6.48 -2.99
N LYS A 48 -1.69 -6.84 -1.89
CA LYS A 48 -3.07 -6.41 -1.61
C LYS A 48 -3.20 -4.91 -1.42
N PHE A 49 -2.20 -4.26 -0.83
CA PHE A 49 -2.20 -2.81 -0.66
C PHE A 49 -2.19 -2.10 -2.01
N MET A 50 -1.34 -2.55 -2.94
CA MET A 50 -1.26 -1.97 -4.28
C MET A 50 -2.54 -2.20 -5.07
N GLU A 51 -3.13 -3.40 -5.02
CA GLU A 51 -4.44 -3.68 -5.62
C GLU A 51 -5.53 -2.72 -5.11
N ALA A 52 -5.61 -2.57 -3.78
CA ALA A 52 -6.57 -1.66 -3.15
C ALA A 52 -6.30 -0.19 -3.51
N TYR A 53 -5.03 0.22 -3.53
CA TYR A 53 -4.61 1.57 -3.90
C TYR A 53 -4.99 1.91 -5.35
N MET A 54 -4.75 0.99 -6.29
CA MET A 54 -5.15 1.16 -7.70
C MET A 54 -6.67 1.26 -7.85
N HIS A 55 -7.42 0.40 -7.17
CA HIS A 55 -8.88 0.45 -7.21
C HIS A 55 -9.42 1.78 -6.64
N ALA A 56 -8.88 2.22 -5.50
CA ALA A 56 -9.23 3.51 -4.91
C ALA A 56 -8.91 4.68 -5.87
N THR A 57 -7.75 4.65 -6.51
CA THR A 57 -7.32 5.69 -7.46
C THR A 57 -8.24 5.73 -8.70
N LYS A 58 -8.60 4.56 -9.27
CA LYS A 58 -9.58 4.46 -10.37
C LYS A 58 -10.93 5.05 -9.96
N THR A 59 -11.41 4.69 -8.78
CA THR A 59 -12.71 5.16 -8.26
C THR A 59 -12.71 6.67 -8.04
N LEU A 60 -11.69 7.21 -7.37
CA LEU A 60 -11.56 8.65 -7.12
C LEU A 60 -11.41 9.44 -8.41
N GLY A 61 -10.65 8.93 -9.39
CA GLY A 61 -10.53 9.54 -10.71
C GLY A 61 -11.86 9.61 -11.45
N ALA A 62 -12.68 8.55 -11.38
CA ALA A 62 -14.01 8.53 -11.96
C ALA A 62 -14.97 9.52 -11.27
N ILE A 63 -14.87 9.69 -9.95
CA ILE A 63 -15.66 10.69 -9.20
C ILE A 63 -15.26 12.11 -9.58
N ALA A 64 -13.96 12.37 -9.76
CA ALA A 64 -13.45 13.70 -10.14
C ALA A 64 -13.82 14.08 -11.59
N ASN A 65 -14.01 13.10 -12.48
CA ASN A 65 -14.40 13.30 -13.87
C ASN A 65 -15.58 12.38 -14.23
N PRO A 66 -16.83 12.78 -13.96
CA PRO A 66 -18.02 11.93 -14.14
C PRO A 66 -18.32 11.50 -15.59
N GLY A 67 -17.56 11.99 -16.58
CA GLY A 67 -17.66 11.59 -17.99
C GLY A 67 -16.80 10.38 -18.39
N LEU A 68 -15.92 9.87 -17.53
CA LEU A 68 -15.20 8.61 -17.79
C LEU A 68 -16.00 7.44 -17.22
N GLN A 69 -16.77 6.78 -18.08
CA GLN A 69 -17.37 5.49 -17.76
C GLN A 69 -16.26 4.47 -17.42
N PRO A 70 -16.40 3.67 -16.35
CA PRO A 70 -15.54 2.54 -16.13
C PRO A 70 -15.81 1.52 -17.24
N GLN A 71 -14.82 1.30 -18.09
CA GLN A 71 -14.66 0.01 -18.75
C GLN A 71 -14.30 -1.03 -17.69
#